data_AF-A0A2D6UI48-F1
#
_entry.id   AF-A0A2D6UI48-F1
#
_cell.length_a   1.000
_cell.length_b   1.000
_cell.length_c   1.000
_cell.angle_alpha   90.00
_cell.angle_beta   90.00
_cell.angle_gamma   90.00
#
_symmetry.space_group_name_H-M   'P 1'
#
loop_
_entity.id
_entity.type
_entity.pdbx_description
1 polymer ?
#
loop_
_entity_poly.entity_id
_entity_poly.type
_entity_poly.pdbx_seq_one_letter_code
_entity_poly.pdbx_strand_id
1 'polypeptide(L)' 'MTMQDPIADMLTRVRNGQTAKLAAVSMPSSKVKVEVARVLKEEGYIEDFSTA' A
#
# COMPACT_ATOMS: atom_id res chain seq x y z
N MET A 1 7.27 11.57 -15.55
CA MET A 1 7.28 10.10 -15.37
C MET A 1 5.85 9.63 -15.30
N THR A 2 5.41 8.82 -16.26
CA THR A 2 4.09 8.19 -16.24
C THR A 2 4.11 6.99 -15.30
N MET A 3 3.20 6.96 -14.33
CA MET A 3 3.02 5.81 -13.45
C MET A 3 2.36 4.69 -14.26
N GLN A 4 3.17 3.75 -14.76
CA GLN A 4 2.68 2.64 -15.59
C GLN A 4 2.07 1.50 -14.78
N ASP A 5 2.57 1.25 -13.56
CA ASP A 5 2.06 0.21 -12.67
C ASP A 5 1.78 0.76 -11.27
N PRO A 6 0.51 1.09 -10.97
CA PRO A 6 0.10 1.56 -9.65
C PRO A 6 0.22 0.52 -8.53
N ILE A 7 0.20 -0.78 -8.85
CA ILE A 7 0.31 -1.87 -7.86
C ILE A 7 1.77 -2.05 -7.47
N ALA A 8 2.68 -2.12 -8.46
CA ALA A 8 4.10 -2.24 -8.20
C ALA A 8 4.64 -1.03 -7.41
N ASP A 9 4.17 0.19 -7.72
CA ASP A 9 4.49 1.38 -6.92
C ASP A 9 3.98 1.27 -5.48
N MET A 10 2.74 0.81 -5.28
CA MET A 10 2.17 0.60 -3.93
C MET A 10 3.04 -0.37 -3.11
N LEU A 11 3.34 -1.55 -3.65
CA LEU A 11 4.14 -2.56 -2.95
C LEU A 11 5.57 -2.06 -2.66
N THR A 12 6.15 -1.32 -3.61
CA THR A 12 7.47 -0.70 -3.44
C THR A 12 7.47 0.31 -2.30
N ARG A 13 6.44 1.15 -2.19
CA ARG A 13 6.30 2.12 -1.09
C ARG A 13 6.14 1.44 0.26
N VAL A 14 5.32 0.38 0.34
CA VAL A 14 5.14 -0.41 1.57
C VAL A 14 6.48 -1.03 2.00
N ARG A 15 7.20 -1.68 1.08
CA ARG A 15 8.53 -2.26 1.36
C ARG A 15 9.51 -1.19 1.85
N ASN A 16 9.57 -0.05 1.18
CA ASN A 16 10.50 1.03 1.55
C ASN A 16 10.13 1.62 2.92
N GLY A 17 8.84 1.76 3.22
CA GLY A 17 8.35 2.19 4.54
C GLY A 17 8.73 1.22 5.67
N GLN A 18 8.59 -0.07 5.42
CA GLN A 18 9.04 -1.13 6.33
C GLN A 18 10.56 -1.06 6.60
N THR A 19 11.38 -0.95 5.54
CA THR A 19 12.85 -0.79 5.68
C THR A 19 13.22 0.47 6.46
N ALA A 20 12.48 1.56 6.27
CA ALA A 20 12.65 2.82 7.00
C ALA A 20 12.03 2.81 8.41
N LYS A 21 11.42 1.70 8.85
CA LYS A 21 10.72 1.56 10.14
C LYS A 21 9.62 2.61 10.36
N LEU A 22 8.93 2.99 9.29
CA LEU A 22 7.78 3.89 9.37
C LEU A 22 6.55 3.12 9.86
N ALA A 23 5.78 3.73 10.76
CA ALA A 23 4.53 3.15 11.26
C ALA A 23 3.41 3.14 10.20
N ALA A 24 3.45 4.07 9.23
CA ALA A 24 2.44 4.19 8.18
C ALA A 24 3.05 4.74 6.88
N VAL A 25 2.40 4.45 5.76
CA VAL A 25 2.77 4.93 4.41
C VAL A 25 1.55 5.51 3.72
N SER A 26 1.69 6.71 3.15
CA SER A 26 0.63 7.38 2.40
C SER A 26 0.86 7.29 0.89
N MET A 27 -0.21 7.09 0.11
CA MET A 27 -0.17 7.10 -1.35
C MET A 27 -1.56 7.40 -1.94
N PRO A 28 -1.66 7.78 -3.23
CA PRO A 28 -2.95 7.99 -3.89
C PRO A 28 -3.81 6.72 -3.90
N SER A 29 -5.08 6.85 -3.51
CA SER A 29 -6.05 5.76 -3.48
C SER A 29 -6.53 5.40 -4.89
N SER A 30 -6.86 4.12 -5.08
CA SER A 30 -7.57 3.63 -6.25
C SER A 30 -8.34 2.37 -5.87
N LYS A 31 -9.41 2.03 -6.59
CA LYS A 31 -10.22 0.83 -6.30
C LYS A 31 -9.37 -0.45 -6.20
N VAL A 32 -8.40 -0.60 -7.11
CA VAL A 32 -7.52 -1.76 -7.13
C VAL A 32 -6.59 -1.80 -5.92
N LYS A 33 -6.01 -0.66 -5.51
CA LYS A 33 -5.15 -0.59 -4.32
C LYS A 33 -5.91 -0.88 -3.04
N VAL A 34 -7.18 -0.47 -2.97
CA VAL A 34 -8.06 -0.76 -1.83
C VAL A 34 -8.31 -2.27 -1.70
N GLU A 35 -8.61 -2.96 -2.80
CA GLU A 35 -8.78 -4.42 -2.76
C GLU A 35 -7.48 -5.15 -2.40
N VAL A 36 -6.34 -4.69 -2.91
CA VAL A 36 -5.04 -5.24 -2.51
C VAL A 36 -4.79 -5.03 -1.01
N ALA A 37 -5.05 -3.83 -0.48
CA ALA A 37 -4.92 -3.54 0.94
C ALA A 37 -5.88 -4.38 1.80
N ARG A 38 -7.12 -4.62 1.31
CA ARG A 38 -8.10 -5.50 1.96
C ARG A 38 -7.56 -6.92 2.10
N VAL A 39 -7.05 -7.51 1.02
CA VAL A 39 -6.46 -8.86 1.06
C VAL A 39 -5.24 -8.90 1.99
N LEU A 40 -4.36 -7.90 1.92
CA LEU A 40 -3.20 -7.83 2.82
C LEU A 40 -3.61 -7.75 4.30
N LYS A 41 -4.73 -7.10 4.62
CA LYS A 41 -5.29 -7.05 5.97
C LYS A 41 -5.90 -8.39 6.38
N GLU A 42 -6.67 -9.03 5.49
CA GLU A 42 -7.30 -10.34 5.75
C GLU A 42 -6.28 -11.44 6.01
N GLU A 43 -5.17 -11.42 5.29
CA GLU A 43 -4.04 -12.34 5.48
C GLU A 43 -3.13 -11.95 6.67
N GLY A 44 -3.37 -10.79 7.31
CA GLY A 44 -2.62 -10.34 8.49
C GLY A 44 -1.24 -9.74 8.21
N TYR A 45 -0.96 -9.30 6.97
CA TYR A 45 0.29 -8.61 6.62
C TYR A 45 0.33 -7.15 7.05
N ILE A 46 -0.83 -6.51 7.16
CA ILE A 46 -0.98 -5.13 7.65
C ILE A 46 -2.04 -5.06 8.74
N GLU A 47 -1.88 -4.15 9.69
CA GLU A 47 -2.83 -3.97 10.79
C GLU A 47 -4.14 -3.31 10.31
N ASP A 48 -4.01 -2.18 9.61
CA ASP A 48 -5.16 -1.47 9.06
C ASP A 48 -4.78 -0.57 7.87
N PHE A 49 -5.80 -0.13 7.13
CA PHE A 49 -5.66 0.90 6.10
C PHE A 49 -6.89 1.82 6.11
N SER A 50 -6.69 3.07 5.70
CA SER A 50 -7.77 4.06 5.57
C SER A 50 -7.64 4.80 4.24
N THR A 51 -8.78 5.12 3.63
CA THR A 51 -8.87 5.99 2.47
C THR A 51 -9.66 7.24 2.85
N ALA A 52 -9.03 8.40 2.68
CA ALA A 52 -9.73 9.69 2.68
C ALA A 52 -10.45 9.91 1.34
#